data_AF-A0A928S2E4-F1
#
_entry.id   AF-A0A928S2E4-F1
#
_cell.length_a   1.000
_cell.length_b   1.000
_cell.length_c   1.000
_cell.angle_alpha   90.00
_cell.angle_beta   90.00
_cell.angle_gamma   90.00
#
_symmetry.space_group_name_H-M   'P 1'
#
loop_
_entity.id
_entity.type
_entity.pdbx_description
1 polymer ?
#
loop_
_entity_poly.entity_id
_entity_poly.type
_entity_poly.pdbx_seq_one_letter_code
_entity_poly.pdbx_strand_id
1 'polypeptide(L)'
;MNRIWMVRALAIGFVALATHGAVAQQVSDAQNKLLAKRAAEADAYRKLAETINGFQLSSQTFVKDFVTESDEIRAGMDTFVRGARFGQPRYYEDGVCEIDAEVTVAQLITTIKELHTRHYKGNSVTGTDIEQLQQTLKTDVVKATGTGAPRPDLPPELPAGVEANLTQVEVTTTTLYVPPIWKSVSAQERLMAQRAAHLDAARKLLERIKGLRLTSNTLVKDFVTEYDEISTASEGIVVGAKQKGPAYFHDGELIVEVTLEVPVQSVITQLKELHTRHYKGNSVTGTDIEQLTKTLKTDMFEATGTGTVRPQAIQQVVSAGFEMPAWVAETISAVGEGTDPAIDTPQGRLKAARAAEMDAKRKLSEQVFGLRIDSNTLVRDFVTEHDEISAQVNAVLIGAVANPPSFGNGIAQVKVMLPAADVWRVVHQQITIVERRN
;
A
#
# COMPACT_ATOMS: atom_id res chain seq x y z
N MET A 1 -17.84 91.05 -13.56
CA MET A 1 -18.68 91.19 -14.77
C MET A 1 -18.68 89.84 -15.47
N ASN A 2 -19.89 89.35 -15.79
CA ASN A 2 -20.25 88.21 -16.65
C ASN A 2 -19.93 86.76 -16.24
N ARG A 3 -21.00 86.14 -15.72
CA ARG A 3 -21.35 84.72 -15.80
C ARG A 3 -21.76 84.34 -17.24
N ILE A 4 -21.62 83.06 -17.62
CA ILE A 4 -22.69 82.11 -18.07
C ILE A 4 -22.13 80.98 -18.98
N TRP A 5 -22.26 79.73 -18.49
CA TRP A 5 -22.60 78.40 -19.11
C TRP A 5 -22.00 78.01 -20.49
N MET A 6 -21.58 76.78 -20.81
CA MET A 6 -22.06 75.39 -20.59
C MET A 6 -20.96 74.47 -21.20
N VAL A 7 -20.57 73.28 -20.73
CA VAL A 7 -21.18 71.95 -20.97
C VAL A 7 -20.42 70.89 -20.13
N ARG A 8 -21.19 69.91 -19.66
CA ARG A 8 -20.85 68.76 -18.82
C ARG A 8 -19.88 67.76 -19.46
N ALA A 9 -19.06 67.09 -18.64
CA ALA A 9 -18.71 65.68 -18.83
C ALA A 9 -18.55 64.98 -17.47
N LEU A 10 -19.31 63.91 -17.33
CA LEU A 10 -19.49 63.05 -16.17
C LEU A 10 -18.37 61.99 -16.16
N ALA A 11 -17.67 61.80 -15.05
CA ALA A 11 -16.83 60.63 -14.84
C ALA A 11 -17.04 60.11 -13.42
N ILE A 12 -18.10 59.31 -13.26
CA ILE A 12 -18.24 58.36 -12.15
C ILE A 12 -17.73 57.03 -12.71
N GLY A 13 -16.58 56.57 -12.24
CA GLY A 13 -15.92 55.37 -12.75
C GLY A 13 -15.38 54.49 -11.62
N PHE A 14 -16.18 53.50 -11.25
CA PHE A 14 -15.79 52.17 -10.76
C PHE A 14 -14.66 52.05 -9.71
N VAL A 15 -15.07 51.96 -8.44
CA VAL A 15 -14.38 51.12 -7.45
C VAL A 15 -15.33 50.01 -7.05
N ALA A 16 -15.16 48.82 -7.63
CA ALA A 16 -15.58 47.53 -7.07
C ALA A 16 -15.41 46.45 -8.15
N LEU A 17 -14.25 45.80 -8.22
CA LEU A 17 -14.06 44.51 -8.91
C LEU A 17 -12.68 43.93 -8.54
N ALA A 18 -12.46 43.65 -7.25
CA ALA A 18 -11.30 42.89 -6.79
C ALA A 18 -11.63 41.90 -5.65
N THR A 19 -12.92 41.71 -5.33
CA THR A 19 -13.35 40.84 -4.22
C THR A 19 -13.96 39.51 -4.67
N HIS A 20 -14.24 39.32 -5.95
CA HIS A 20 -14.89 38.09 -6.44
C HIS A 20 -13.92 36.94 -6.78
N GLY A 21 -12.64 37.24 -7.04
CA GLY A 21 -11.63 36.21 -7.38
C GLY A 21 -11.11 35.43 -6.16
N ALA A 22 -10.81 36.13 -5.06
CA ALA A 22 -10.30 35.52 -3.84
C ALA A 22 -11.35 34.63 -3.14
N VAL A 23 -12.62 35.03 -3.19
CA VAL A 23 -13.72 34.27 -2.58
C VAL A 23 -14.03 33.01 -3.41
N ALA A 24 -14.02 33.10 -4.75
CA ALA A 24 -14.23 31.93 -5.61
C ALA A 24 -13.12 30.86 -5.43
N GLN A 25 -11.87 31.29 -5.26
CA GLN A 25 -10.75 30.38 -5.04
C GLN A 25 -10.77 29.77 -3.63
N GLN A 26 -11.13 30.52 -2.59
CA GLN A 26 -11.36 29.97 -1.25
C GLN A 26 -12.55 29.01 -1.18
N VAL A 27 -13.62 29.27 -1.93
CA VAL A 27 -14.77 28.36 -2.04
C VAL A 27 -14.37 27.07 -2.77
N SER A 28 -13.55 27.16 -3.82
CA SER A 28 -13.01 25.99 -4.54
C SER A 28 -12.07 25.16 -3.66
N ASP A 29 -11.19 25.78 -2.87
CA ASP A 29 -10.28 25.08 -1.95
C ASP A 29 -11.03 24.43 -0.78
N ALA A 30 -12.06 25.10 -0.24
CA ALA A 30 -12.91 24.54 0.81
C ALA A 30 -13.78 23.38 0.27
N GLN A 31 -14.30 23.49 -0.95
CA GLN A 31 -15.03 22.42 -1.64
C GLN A 31 -14.12 21.21 -1.93
N ASN A 32 -12.91 21.44 -2.43
CA ASN A 32 -11.93 20.39 -2.71
C ASN A 32 -11.52 19.64 -1.43
N LYS A 33 -11.29 20.38 -0.33
CA LYS A 33 -11.02 19.77 0.99
C LYS A 33 -12.20 18.94 1.49
N LEU A 34 -13.44 19.39 1.27
CA LEU A 34 -14.64 18.63 1.64
C LEU A 34 -14.78 17.34 0.81
N LEU A 35 -14.55 17.40 -0.50
CA LEU A 35 -14.57 16.23 -1.38
C LEU A 35 -13.48 15.23 -1.00
N ALA A 36 -12.27 15.72 -0.73
CA ALA A 36 -11.16 14.90 -0.26
C ALA A 36 -11.49 14.24 1.09
N LYS A 37 -12.10 14.98 2.03
CA LYS A 37 -12.56 14.42 3.31
C LYS A 37 -13.59 13.31 3.12
N ARG A 38 -14.62 13.52 2.27
CA ARG A 38 -15.64 12.48 2.02
C ARG A 38 -15.04 11.25 1.33
N ALA A 39 -14.12 11.44 0.40
CA ALA A 39 -13.39 10.35 -0.22
C ALA A 39 -12.53 9.59 0.79
N ALA A 40 -11.89 10.30 1.73
CA ALA A 40 -11.10 9.72 2.81
C ALA A 40 -11.98 8.93 3.79
N GLU A 41 -13.15 9.45 4.17
CA GLU A 41 -14.14 8.75 5.00
C GLU A 41 -14.62 7.45 4.33
N ALA A 42 -14.96 7.50 3.03
CA ALA A 42 -15.36 6.33 2.26
C ALA A 42 -14.24 5.28 2.17
N ASP A 43 -13.00 5.72 1.95
CA ASP A 43 -11.82 4.84 1.93
C ASP A 43 -11.55 4.23 3.32
N ALA A 44 -11.73 5.01 4.40
CA ALA A 44 -11.59 4.54 5.77
C ALA A 44 -12.64 3.47 6.09
N TYR A 45 -13.91 3.69 5.73
CA TYR A 45 -14.97 2.69 5.90
C TYR A 45 -14.66 1.39 5.19
N ARG A 46 -14.19 1.46 3.94
CA ARG A 46 -13.82 0.28 3.17
C ARG A 46 -12.70 -0.52 3.85
N LYS A 47 -11.61 0.15 4.23
CA LYS A 47 -10.48 -0.48 4.94
C LYS A 47 -10.89 -1.06 6.30
N LEU A 48 -11.77 -0.36 7.02
CA LEU A 48 -12.30 -0.81 8.31
C LEU A 48 -13.17 -2.06 8.14
N ALA A 49 -14.05 -2.08 7.13
CA ALA A 49 -14.85 -3.24 6.79
C ALA A 49 -13.98 -4.45 6.40
N GLU A 50 -12.97 -4.25 5.56
CA GLU A 50 -12.02 -5.30 5.16
C GLU A 50 -11.27 -5.86 6.38
N THR A 51 -10.83 -4.99 7.29
CA THR A 51 -10.15 -5.39 8.53
C THR A 51 -11.07 -6.24 9.40
N ILE A 52 -12.32 -5.81 9.60
CA ILE A 52 -13.29 -6.55 10.42
C ILE A 52 -13.67 -7.89 9.77
N ASN A 53 -13.90 -7.90 8.46
CA ASN A 53 -14.23 -9.10 7.69
C ASN A 53 -13.11 -10.15 7.74
N GLY A 54 -11.86 -9.71 7.92
CA GLY A 54 -10.70 -10.58 8.11
C GLY A 54 -10.57 -11.20 9.50
N PHE A 55 -11.36 -10.78 10.49
CA PHE A 55 -11.29 -11.38 11.82
C PHE A 55 -11.86 -12.79 11.84
N GLN A 56 -11.19 -13.65 12.59
CA GLN A 56 -11.58 -15.04 12.75
C GLN A 56 -12.53 -15.19 13.93
N LEU A 57 -13.68 -15.83 13.70
CA LEU A 57 -14.66 -16.11 14.76
C LEU A 57 -14.40 -17.47 15.39
N SER A 58 -14.15 -18.51 14.59
CA SER A 58 -13.89 -19.87 15.06
C SER A 58 -12.74 -20.51 14.29
N SER A 59 -12.37 -21.75 14.66
CA SER A 59 -11.32 -22.52 13.96
C SER A 59 -11.59 -22.73 12.47
N GLN A 60 -12.82 -22.53 11.98
CA GLN A 60 -13.23 -22.74 10.59
C GLN A 60 -13.92 -21.54 9.91
N THR A 61 -14.21 -20.45 10.65
CA THR A 61 -15.11 -19.40 10.17
C THR A 61 -14.56 -18.00 10.44
N PHE A 62 -14.57 -17.14 9.43
CA PHE A 62 -14.26 -15.70 9.55
C PHE A 62 -15.53 -14.84 9.63
N VAL A 63 -15.39 -13.57 10.01
CA VAL A 63 -16.50 -12.61 10.00
C VAL A 63 -17.09 -12.48 8.59
N LYS A 64 -16.26 -12.47 7.54
CA LYS A 64 -16.76 -12.47 6.15
C LYS A 64 -17.69 -13.65 5.87
N ASP A 65 -17.37 -14.85 6.38
CA ASP A 65 -18.16 -16.06 6.14
C ASP A 65 -19.47 -15.97 6.92
N PHE A 66 -19.40 -15.56 8.19
CA PHE A 66 -20.57 -15.29 9.03
C PHE A 66 -21.55 -14.27 8.42
N VAL A 67 -21.01 -13.22 7.78
CA VAL A 67 -21.79 -12.20 7.07
C VAL A 67 -22.42 -12.72 5.78
N THR A 68 -21.86 -13.76 5.16
CA THR A 68 -22.46 -14.39 3.97
C THR A 68 -23.65 -15.30 4.29
N GLU A 69 -23.78 -15.75 5.54
CA GLU A 69 -24.83 -16.70 5.96
C GLU A 69 -26.23 -16.07 6.01
N SER A 70 -26.35 -14.75 6.20
CA SER A 70 -27.64 -14.04 6.19
C SER A 70 -27.49 -12.60 5.73
N ASP A 71 -28.45 -12.15 4.92
CA ASP A 71 -28.52 -10.77 4.44
C ASP A 71 -28.80 -9.79 5.59
N GLU A 72 -29.54 -10.22 6.61
CA GLU A 72 -29.77 -9.45 7.84
C GLU A 72 -28.48 -9.27 8.66
N ILE A 73 -27.65 -10.32 8.75
CA ILE A 73 -26.32 -10.23 9.39
C ILE A 73 -25.46 -9.24 8.62
N ARG A 74 -25.44 -9.31 7.29
CA ARG A 74 -24.71 -8.36 6.43
C ARG A 74 -25.17 -6.93 6.63
N ALA A 75 -26.47 -6.68 6.58
CA ALA A 75 -27.02 -5.34 6.79
C ALA A 75 -26.71 -4.80 8.19
N GLY A 76 -26.76 -5.65 9.22
CA GLY A 76 -26.40 -5.29 10.59
C GLY A 76 -24.92 -4.93 10.73
N MET A 77 -24.04 -5.73 10.12
CA MET A 77 -22.60 -5.51 10.13
C MET A 77 -22.21 -4.24 9.36
N ASP A 78 -22.83 -4.00 8.19
CA ASP A 78 -22.65 -2.77 7.43
C ASP A 78 -23.10 -1.53 8.21
N THR A 79 -24.23 -1.63 8.93
CA THR A 79 -24.74 -0.56 9.79
C THR A 79 -23.76 -0.27 10.94
N PHE A 80 -23.16 -1.31 11.51
CA PHE A 80 -22.15 -1.17 12.54
C PHE A 80 -20.88 -0.48 12.03
N VAL A 81 -20.36 -0.88 10.86
CA VAL A 81 -19.18 -0.25 10.24
C VAL A 81 -19.45 1.24 9.97
N ARG A 82 -20.66 1.59 9.53
CA ARG A 82 -21.08 2.99 9.34
C ARG A 82 -21.16 3.79 10.63
N GLY A 83 -21.23 3.12 11.79
CA GLY A 83 -21.16 3.73 13.12
C GLY A 83 -19.75 4.01 13.62
N ALA A 84 -18.71 3.78 12.79
CA ALA A 84 -17.32 4.05 13.16
C ALA A 84 -17.11 5.52 13.54
N ARG A 85 -16.26 5.74 14.55
CA ARG A 85 -15.90 7.08 15.00
C ARG A 85 -14.72 7.59 14.18
N PHE A 86 -14.84 8.80 13.65
CA PHE A 86 -13.75 9.43 12.93
C PHE A 86 -12.89 10.31 13.84
N GLY A 87 -11.58 10.21 13.67
CA GLY A 87 -10.61 11.14 14.22
C GLY A 87 -10.59 12.47 13.47
N GLN A 88 -9.62 13.31 13.81
CA GLN A 88 -9.44 14.60 13.13
C GLN A 88 -8.86 14.39 11.71
N PRO A 89 -9.41 15.06 10.68
CA PRO A 89 -8.88 14.98 9.32
C PRO A 89 -7.53 15.68 9.24
N ARG A 90 -6.53 14.98 8.70
CA ARG A 90 -5.18 15.48 8.42
C ARG A 90 -5.10 15.85 6.95
N TYR A 91 -4.75 17.10 6.64
CA TYR A 91 -4.64 17.56 5.25
C TYR A 91 -3.18 17.76 4.86
N TYR A 92 -2.86 17.30 3.66
CA TYR A 92 -1.61 17.62 2.97
C TYR A 92 -1.76 18.97 2.22
N GLU A 93 -0.63 19.59 1.87
CA GLU A 93 -0.60 20.89 1.17
C GLU A 93 -1.30 20.87 -0.20
N ASP A 94 -1.46 19.68 -0.77
CA ASP A 94 -2.05 19.42 -2.08
C ASP A 94 -3.58 19.14 -2.05
N GLY A 95 -4.19 19.21 -0.87
CA GLY A 95 -5.60 18.91 -0.67
C GLY A 95 -5.94 17.44 -0.44
N VAL A 96 -4.97 16.52 -0.38
CA VAL A 96 -5.22 15.14 0.07
C VAL A 96 -5.59 15.16 1.55
N CYS A 97 -6.57 14.34 1.92
CA CYS A 97 -7.06 14.19 3.29
C CYS A 97 -6.80 12.75 3.78
N GLU A 98 -6.23 12.61 4.98
CA GLU A 98 -6.22 11.37 5.74
C GLU A 98 -7.19 11.49 6.91
N ILE A 99 -7.94 10.42 7.17
CA ILE A 99 -8.81 10.35 8.34
C ILE A 99 -8.75 8.96 8.96
N ASP A 100 -8.63 8.92 10.29
CA ASP A 100 -8.65 7.67 11.03
C ASP A 100 -10.10 7.32 11.38
N ALA A 101 -10.54 6.11 11.04
CA ALA A 101 -11.78 5.53 11.51
C ALA A 101 -11.48 4.49 12.59
N GLU A 102 -12.21 4.57 13.71
CA GLU A 102 -11.99 3.73 14.88
C GLU A 102 -13.28 3.09 15.36
N VAL A 103 -13.18 1.81 15.72
CA VAL A 103 -14.26 1.02 16.31
C VAL A 103 -13.69 0.21 17.47
N THR A 104 -14.43 0.11 18.57
CA THR A 104 -13.98 -0.72 19.70
C THR A 104 -14.30 -2.20 19.48
N VAL A 105 -13.38 -3.07 19.88
CA VAL A 105 -13.56 -4.52 19.78
C VAL A 105 -14.72 -4.99 20.66
N ALA A 106 -14.94 -4.35 21.83
CA ALA A 106 -16.08 -4.64 22.69
C ALA A 106 -17.43 -4.39 21.99
N GLN A 107 -17.57 -3.27 21.26
CA GLN A 107 -18.78 -3.00 20.48
C GLN A 107 -18.94 -4.01 19.34
N LEU A 108 -17.85 -4.37 18.65
CA LEU A 108 -17.89 -5.36 17.58
C LEU A 108 -18.40 -6.72 18.08
N ILE A 109 -17.85 -7.21 19.19
CA ILE A 109 -18.25 -8.47 19.80
C ILE A 109 -19.72 -8.44 20.22
N THR A 110 -20.16 -7.34 20.82
CA THR A 110 -21.56 -7.17 21.23
C THR A 110 -22.48 -7.24 20.01
N THR A 111 -22.15 -6.52 18.94
CA THR A 111 -22.93 -6.53 17.70
C THR A 111 -22.95 -7.91 17.05
N ILE A 112 -21.81 -8.59 16.93
CA ILE A 112 -21.75 -9.94 16.37
C ILE A 112 -22.59 -10.91 17.20
N LYS A 113 -22.53 -10.82 18.54
CA LYS A 113 -23.34 -11.66 19.45
C LYS A 113 -24.84 -11.40 19.31
N GLU A 114 -25.25 -10.15 19.15
CA GLU A 114 -26.65 -9.80 18.88
C GLU A 114 -27.14 -10.33 17.53
N LEU A 115 -26.34 -10.16 16.46
CA LEU A 115 -26.66 -10.65 15.13
C LEU A 115 -26.70 -12.18 15.09
N HIS A 116 -25.77 -12.83 15.79
CA HIS A 116 -25.74 -14.28 15.94
C HIS A 116 -27.02 -14.78 16.60
N THR A 117 -27.37 -14.22 17.77
CA THR A 117 -28.56 -14.64 18.53
C THR A 117 -29.87 -14.42 17.75
N ARG A 118 -29.96 -13.36 16.96
CA ARG A 118 -31.21 -12.99 16.26
C ARG A 118 -31.37 -13.65 14.90
N HIS A 119 -30.29 -13.82 14.14
CA HIS A 119 -30.37 -14.13 12.70
C HIS A 119 -29.54 -15.34 12.27
N TYR A 120 -28.58 -15.79 13.09
CA TYR A 120 -27.74 -16.93 12.74
C TYR A 120 -28.41 -18.25 13.13
N LYS A 121 -28.54 -19.14 12.14
CA LYS A 121 -29.15 -20.49 12.29
C LYS A 121 -28.14 -21.62 12.03
N GLY A 122 -26.89 -21.28 11.77
CA GLY A 122 -25.83 -22.26 11.52
C GLY A 122 -25.23 -22.82 12.81
N ASN A 123 -24.33 -23.79 12.67
CA ASN A 123 -23.58 -24.40 13.77
C ASN A 123 -22.06 -24.12 13.70
N SER A 124 -21.60 -23.32 12.74
CA SER A 124 -20.17 -23.05 12.48
C SER A 124 -19.56 -21.96 13.37
N VAL A 125 -20.39 -21.21 14.10
CA VAL A 125 -19.97 -20.20 15.10
C VAL A 125 -20.84 -20.36 16.34
N THR A 126 -20.22 -20.48 17.52
CA THR A 126 -20.92 -20.51 18.81
C THR A 126 -20.78 -19.18 19.54
N GLY A 127 -21.66 -18.92 20.52
CA GLY A 127 -21.56 -17.72 21.37
C GLY A 127 -20.24 -17.64 22.14
N THR A 128 -19.65 -18.79 22.49
CA THR A 128 -18.35 -18.87 23.17
C THR A 128 -17.20 -18.49 22.24
N ASP A 129 -17.27 -18.86 20.96
CA ASP A 129 -16.26 -18.49 19.95
C ASP A 129 -16.19 -16.96 19.80
N ILE A 130 -17.35 -16.29 19.80
CA ILE A 130 -17.45 -14.82 19.70
C ILE A 130 -16.83 -14.13 20.94
N GLU A 131 -16.97 -14.72 22.13
CA GLU A 131 -16.36 -14.20 23.36
C GLU A 131 -14.82 -14.34 23.36
N GLN A 132 -14.30 -15.40 22.75
CA GLN A 132 -12.85 -15.63 22.61
C GLN A 132 -12.18 -14.67 21.61
N LEU A 133 -12.96 -13.98 20.76
CA LEU A 133 -12.46 -12.97 19.83
C LEU A 133 -11.67 -11.86 20.56
N GLN A 134 -12.13 -11.43 21.74
CA GLN A 134 -11.46 -10.37 22.52
C GLN A 134 -10.04 -10.81 22.94
N GLN A 135 -9.91 -12.08 23.34
CA GLN A 135 -8.64 -12.66 23.77
C GLN A 135 -7.67 -12.86 22.60
N THR A 136 -8.22 -13.13 21.41
CA THR A 136 -7.46 -13.34 20.18
C THR A 136 -6.88 -12.04 19.62
N LEU A 137 -7.68 -10.96 19.61
CA LEU A 137 -7.27 -9.71 18.96
C LEU A 137 -6.26 -8.89 19.80
N LYS A 138 -6.19 -9.07 21.13
CA LYS A 138 -5.29 -8.34 22.06
C LYS A 138 -5.28 -6.80 21.91
N THR A 139 -6.26 -6.23 21.20
CA THR A 139 -6.40 -4.80 20.97
C THR A 139 -7.82 -4.38 21.29
N ASP A 140 -7.98 -3.27 22.00
CA ASP A 140 -9.32 -2.77 22.35
C ASP A 140 -9.96 -1.95 21.23
N VAL A 141 -9.16 -1.47 20.27
CA VAL A 141 -9.60 -0.60 19.18
C VAL A 141 -9.08 -1.09 17.84
N VAL A 142 -10.01 -1.25 16.89
CA VAL A 142 -9.72 -1.45 15.48
C VAL A 142 -9.64 -0.08 14.83
N LYS A 143 -8.50 0.24 14.23
CA LYS A 143 -8.26 1.50 13.54
C LYS A 143 -7.97 1.24 12.06
N ALA A 144 -8.51 2.08 11.19
CA ALA A 144 -8.22 2.10 9.77
C ALA A 144 -8.06 3.53 9.28
N THR A 145 -6.95 3.84 8.62
CA THR A 145 -6.69 5.17 8.05
C THR A 145 -7.13 5.21 6.60
N GLY A 146 -8.16 6.00 6.32
CA GLY A 146 -8.60 6.30 4.96
C GLY A 146 -7.87 7.48 4.37
N THR A 147 -7.76 7.48 3.04
CA THR A 147 -7.06 8.49 2.25
C THR A 147 -7.92 8.92 1.08
N GLY A 148 -8.08 10.23 0.86
CA GLY A 148 -8.92 10.80 -0.18
C GLY A 148 -8.23 11.96 -0.88
N ALA A 149 -8.26 11.97 -2.21
CA ALA A 149 -7.78 13.08 -3.03
C ALA A 149 -8.95 13.89 -3.59
N PRO A 150 -8.79 15.20 -3.83
CA PRO A 150 -9.76 16.00 -4.56
C PRO A 150 -9.99 15.42 -5.96
N ARG A 151 -11.24 15.42 -6.44
CA ARG A 151 -11.59 15.10 -7.82
C ARG A 151 -12.04 16.38 -8.53
N PRO A 152 -11.23 16.96 -9.43
CA PRO A 152 -11.61 18.15 -10.19
C PRO A 152 -12.80 17.93 -11.13
N ASP A 153 -13.05 16.66 -11.50
CA ASP A 153 -13.94 16.30 -12.61
C ASP A 153 -15.40 16.00 -12.19
N LEU A 154 -15.75 16.12 -10.90
CA LEU A 154 -17.14 15.93 -10.48
C LEU A 154 -17.97 17.21 -10.71
N PRO A 155 -19.12 17.14 -11.40
CA PRO A 155 -20.06 18.25 -11.48
C PRO A 155 -20.49 18.68 -10.06
N PRO A 156 -20.52 19.99 -9.75
CA PRO A 156 -20.90 20.48 -8.44
C PRO A 156 -22.42 20.44 -8.29
N GLU A 157 -22.97 19.27 -7.96
CA GLU A 157 -24.34 19.18 -7.48
C GLU A 157 -24.37 18.53 -6.11
N LEU A 158 -24.20 19.38 -5.09
CA LEU A 158 -24.74 19.08 -3.77
C LEU A 158 -26.18 19.61 -3.73
N PRO A 159 -27.15 18.86 -3.18
CA PRO A 159 -28.47 19.41 -2.94
C PRO A 159 -28.36 20.67 -2.07
N ALA A 160 -29.03 21.74 -2.50
CA ALA A 160 -29.01 23.04 -1.82
C ALA A 160 -29.42 22.86 -0.35
N GLY A 161 -28.51 23.22 0.57
CA GLY A 161 -28.72 23.06 2.02
C GLY A 161 -27.53 22.49 2.80
N VAL A 162 -26.54 21.87 2.13
CA VAL A 162 -25.32 21.37 2.80
C VAL A 162 -24.30 22.47 3.09
N GLU A 163 -24.39 23.60 2.39
CA GLU A 163 -23.50 24.76 2.56
C GLU A 163 -23.75 25.52 3.88
N ALA A 164 -24.96 25.45 4.44
CA ALA A 164 -25.34 26.17 5.66
C ALA A 164 -24.83 25.50 6.95
N ASN A 165 -24.36 24.25 6.89
CA ASN A 165 -23.73 23.54 8.00
C ASN A 165 -22.19 23.58 7.95
N LEU A 166 -21.62 24.49 7.15
CA LEU A 166 -20.20 24.83 7.16
C LEU A 166 -19.82 25.66 8.40
N THR A 167 -20.26 25.24 9.59
CA THR A 167 -19.58 25.68 10.80
C THR A 167 -18.11 25.36 10.60
N GLN A 168 -17.28 26.38 10.68
CA GLN A 168 -15.83 26.27 10.67
C GLN A 168 -15.45 25.27 11.75
N VAL A 169 -15.27 24.01 11.38
CA VAL A 169 -14.48 23.09 12.16
C VAL A 169 -13.09 23.72 12.08
N GLU A 170 -12.66 24.36 13.16
CA GLU A 170 -11.28 24.77 13.32
C GLU A 170 -10.44 23.49 13.24
N VAL A 171 -10.00 23.19 12.01
CA VAL A 171 -9.15 22.03 11.75
C VAL A 171 -7.79 22.41 12.29
N THR A 172 -7.44 21.88 13.46
CA THR A 172 -6.05 21.87 13.92
C THR A 172 -5.29 21.00 12.92
N THR A 173 -4.74 21.64 11.89
CA THR A 173 -4.12 20.98 10.75
C THR A 173 -2.70 20.61 11.15
N THR A 174 -2.45 19.34 11.42
CA THR A 174 -1.09 18.80 11.27
C THR A 174 -0.87 18.64 9.77
N THR A 175 -0.24 19.64 9.15
CA THR A 175 0.17 19.56 7.74
C THR A 175 1.28 18.52 7.62
N LEU A 176 1.01 17.44 6.91
CA LEU A 176 2.04 16.45 6.60
C LEU A 176 2.97 17.04 5.53
N TYR A 177 4.28 16.94 5.77
CA TYR A 177 5.31 17.48 4.89
C TYR A 177 5.31 16.75 3.55
N VAL A 178 5.18 17.51 2.46
CA VAL A 178 5.32 17.01 1.09
C VAL A 178 6.58 17.63 0.49
N PRO A 179 7.57 16.83 0.09
CA PRO A 179 8.80 17.37 -0.47
C PRO A 179 8.58 18.15 -1.77
N PRO A 180 9.46 19.10 -2.12
CA PRO A 180 9.32 19.95 -3.31
C PRO A 180 9.12 19.17 -4.62
N ILE A 181 9.86 18.08 -4.84
CA ILE A 181 9.74 17.23 -6.05
C ILE A 181 8.33 16.66 -6.18
N TRP A 182 7.74 16.29 -5.05
CA TRP A 182 6.39 15.76 -4.99
C TRP A 182 5.33 16.81 -5.25
N LYS A 183 5.55 18.09 -4.95
CA LYS A 183 4.54 19.15 -5.19
C LYS A 183 4.15 19.30 -6.67
N SER A 184 5.07 18.98 -7.57
CA SER A 184 4.82 18.98 -9.03
C SER A 184 3.96 17.80 -9.51
N VAL A 185 3.85 16.75 -8.69
CA VAL A 185 3.02 15.57 -8.94
C VAL A 185 1.58 15.84 -8.51
N SER A 186 0.60 15.30 -9.24
CA SER A 186 -0.81 15.43 -8.84
C SER A 186 -1.14 14.62 -7.57
N ALA A 187 -2.15 15.05 -6.83
CA ALA A 187 -2.65 14.34 -5.64
C ALA A 187 -3.05 12.89 -5.94
N GLN A 188 -3.64 12.65 -7.12
CA GLN A 188 -4.01 11.32 -7.57
C GLN A 188 -2.80 10.43 -7.82
N GLU A 189 -1.74 10.96 -8.46
CA GLU A 189 -0.49 10.22 -8.69
C GLU A 189 0.21 9.86 -7.39
N ARG A 190 0.27 10.80 -6.42
CA ARG A 190 0.78 10.51 -5.08
C ARG A 190 0.03 9.36 -4.41
N LEU A 191 -1.30 9.38 -4.48
CA LEU A 191 -2.13 8.33 -3.91
C LEU A 191 -1.92 6.99 -4.63
N MET A 192 -1.76 6.99 -5.96
CA MET A 192 -1.46 5.78 -6.71
C MET A 192 -0.09 5.22 -6.36
N ALA A 193 0.92 6.07 -6.19
CA ALA A 193 2.25 5.67 -5.73
C ALA A 193 2.18 5.07 -4.31
N GLN A 194 1.45 5.69 -3.38
CA GLN A 194 1.25 5.15 -2.04
C GLN A 194 0.54 3.78 -2.05
N ARG A 195 -0.45 3.60 -2.93
CA ARG A 195 -1.11 2.30 -3.12
C ARG A 195 -0.16 1.25 -3.69
N ALA A 196 0.67 1.62 -4.66
CA ALA A 196 1.69 0.72 -5.19
C ALA A 196 2.70 0.32 -4.10
N ALA A 197 3.14 1.27 -3.26
CA ALA A 197 4.01 1.00 -2.12
C ALA A 197 3.36 0.07 -1.09
N HIS A 198 2.08 0.26 -0.80
CA HIS A 198 1.33 -0.61 0.09
C HIS A 198 1.25 -2.05 -0.45
N LEU A 199 1.00 -2.24 -1.75
CA LEU A 199 0.97 -3.55 -2.39
C LEU A 199 2.36 -4.22 -2.41
N ASP A 200 3.41 -3.45 -2.69
CA ASP A 200 4.80 -3.93 -2.62
C ASP A 200 5.17 -4.34 -1.19
N ALA A 201 4.76 -3.56 -0.18
CA ALA A 201 4.99 -3.87 1.23
C ALA A 201 4.29 -5.16 1.64
N ALA A 202 3.02 -5.35 1.23
CA ALA A 202 2.26 -6.55 1.51
C ALA A 202 2.92 -7.80 0.89
N ARG A 203 3.40 -7.69 -0.36
CA ARG A 203 4.16 -8.76 -1.01
C ARG A 203 5.46 -9.07 -0.25
N LYS A 204 6.27 -8.05 0.07
CA LYS A 204 7.52 -8.23 0.82
C LYS A 204 7.28 -8.85 2.20
N LEU A 205 6.18 -8.48 2.86
CA LEU A 205 5.77 -9.05 4.14
C LEU A 205 5.41 -10.53 4.01
N LEU A 206 4.64 -10.90 2.97
CA LEU A 206 4.32 -12.30 2.68
C LEU A 206 5.58 -13.12 2.40
N GLU A 207 6.50 -12.59 1.60
CA GLU A 207 7.78 -13.27 1.30
C GLU A 207 8.64 -13.44 2.55
N ARG A 208 8.67 -12.44 3.44
CA ARG A 208 9.33 -12.55 4.74
C ARG A 208 8.74 -13.68 5.58
N ILE A 209 7.42 -13.82 5.61
CA ILE A 209 6.72 -14.88 6.33
C ILE A 209 6.98 -16.25 5.70
N LYS A 210 6.92 -16.34 4.36
CA LYS A 210 7.24 -17.54 3.58
C LYS A 210 8.69 -18.02 3.79
N GLY A 211 9.61 -17.11 4.09
CA GLY A 211 11.00 -17.40 4.42
C GLY A 211 11.23 -17.95 5.84
N LEU A 212 10.21 -18.00 6.69
CA LEU A 212 10.35 -18.53 8.05
C LEU A 212 10.63 -20.04 8.02
N ARG A 213 11.51 -20.48 8.93
CA ARG A 213 11.91 -21.87 9.05
C ARG A 213 11.04 -22.58 10.08
N LEU A 214 10.30 -23.59 9.64
CA LEU A 214 9.45 -24.42 10.49
C LEU A 214 10.26 -25.55 11.13
N THR A 215 11.12 -26.22 10.36
CA THR A 215 11.97 -27.32 10.84
C THR A 215 13.40 -27.17 10.32
N SER A 216 14.29 -28.13 10.63
CA SER A 216 15.66 -28.14 10.09
C SER A 216 15.72 -28.15 8.56
N ASN A 217 14.67 -28.65 7.88
CA ASN A 217 14.66 -28.82 6.42
C ASN A 217 13.44 -28.18 5.71
N THR A 218 12.47 -27.63 6.44
CA THR A 218 11.22 -27.10 5.86
C THR A 218 11.02 -25.63 6.19
N LEU A 219 10.72 -24.82 5.17
CA LEU A 219 10.31 -23.42 5.31
C LEU A 219 8.78 -23.29 5.20
N VAL A 220 8.24 -22.14 5.61
CA VAL A 220 6.80 -21.84 5.44
C VAL A 220 6.40 -21.92 3.97
N LYS A 221 7.23 -21.44 3.04
CA LYS A 221 6.96 -21.57 1.59
C LYS A 221 6.82 -23.02 1.13
N ASP A 222 7.58 -23.94 1.72
CA ASP A 222 7.54 -25.36 1.34
C ASP A 222 6.27 -26.00 1.90
N PHE A 223 5.91 -25.65 3.14
CA PHE A 223 4.66 -26.04 3.77
C PHE A 223 3.42 -25.56 3.00
N VAL A 224 3.39 -24.30 2.55
CA VAL A 224 2.22 -23.76 1.83
C VAL A 224 2.10 -24.25 0.39
N THR A 225 3.19 -24.71 -0.22
CA THR A 225 3.17 -25.23 -1.59
C THR A 225 2.96 -26.75 -1.65
N GLU A 226 2.92 -27.43 -0.50
CA GLU A 226 2.67 -28.88 -0.43
C GLU A 226 1.23 -29.23 -0.85
N TYR A 227 0.28 -28.31 -0.67
CA TYR A 227 -1.12 -28.47 -1.05
C TYR A 227 -1.70 -27.18 -1.66
N ASP A 228 -2.43 -27.29 -2.77
CA ASP A 228 -2.99 -26.15 -3.53
C ASP A 228 -3.96 -25.31 -2.68
N GLU A 229 -4.71 -25.94 -1.78
CA GLU A 229 -5.62 -25.27 -0.86
C GLU A 229 -4.85 -24.39 0.15
N ILE A 230 -3.68 -24.84 0.60
CA ILE A 230 -2.82 -24.06 1.50
C ILE A 230 -2.20 -22.89 0.75
N SER A 231 -1.76 -23.10 -0.50
CA SER A 231 -1.18 -22.03 -1.32
C SER A 231 -2.18 -20.89 -1.49
N THR A 232 -3.42 -21.22 -1.87
CA THR A 232 -4.49 -20.23 -2.08
C THR A 232 -4.86 -19.50 -0.78
N ALA A 233 -4.99 -20.24 0.33
CA ALA A 233 -5.33 -19.65 1.61
C ALA A 233 -4.18 -18.85 2.24
N SER A 234 -2.92 -19.14 1.88
CA SER A 234 -1.73 -18.45 2.38
C SER A 234 -1.59 -17.01 1.90
N GLU A 235 -2.23 -16.64 0.79
CA GLU A 235 -2.31 -15.25 0.33
C GLU A 235 -3.09 -14.37 1.33
N GLY A 236 -3.98 -15.01 2.09
CA GLY A 236 -4.71 -14.41 3.21
C GLY A 236 -3.85 -14.07 4.42
N ILE A 237 -2.60 -14.56 4.52
CA ILE A 237 -1.80 -14.41 5.74
C ILE A 237 -1.48 -12.94 6.05
N VAL A 238 -1.37 -12.13 5.00
CA VAL A 238 -1.08 -10.68 5.12
C VAL A 238 -2.37 -9.84 5.17
N VAL A 239 -3.54 -10.47 5.02
CA VAL A 239 -4.84 -9.78 5.16
C VAL A 239 -5.01 -9.37 6.63
N GLY A 240 -5.05 -8.06 6.87
CA GLY A 240 -5.08 -7.46 8.21
C GLY A 240 -3.78 -6.77 8.62
N ALA A 241 -2.76 -6.74 7.75
CA ALA A 241 -1.58 -5.89 7.94
C ALA A 241 -1.96 -4.41 8.08
N LYS A 242 -1.39 -3.74 9.07
CA LYS A 242 -1.64 -2.32 9.32
C LYS A 242 -0.46 -1.50 8.82
N GLN A 243 -0.74 -0.30 8.31
CA GLN A 243 0.31 0.64 7.97
C GLN A 243 0.91 1.24 9.25
N LYS A 244 2.24 1.14 9.37
CA LYS A 244 3.01 1.75 10.44
C LYS A 244 3.35 3.19 10.08
N GLY A 245 2.64 4.13 10.70
CA GLY A 245 2.87 5.57 10.49
C GLY A 245 2.41 6.10 9.12
N PRO A 246 2.68 7.38 8.81
CA PRO A 246 2.38 7.97 7.51
C PRO A 246 3.29 7.42 6.41
N ALA A 247 2.88 7.58 5.15
CA ALA A 247 3.74 7.25 4.02
C ALA A 247 4.94 8.22 3.98
N TYR A 248 6.14 7.70 3.70
CA TYR A 248 7.35 8.51 3.61
C TYR A 248 7.62 8.86 2.14
N PHE A 249 7.48 10.14 1.80
CA PHE A 249 7.81 10.67 0.49
C PHE A 249 9.26 11.13 0.50
N HIS A 250 10.07 10.58 -0.40
CA HIS A 250 11.49 10.95 -0.49
C HIS A 250 11.70 12.35 -1.08
N ASP A 251 12.74 13.04 -0.63
CA ASP A 251 12.99 14.45 -0.99
C ASP A 251 13.55 14.66 -2.41
N GLY A 252 14.40 13.73 -2.86
CA GLY A 252 15.12 13.82 -4.14
C GLY A 252 14.56 12.93 -5.24
N GLU A 253 13.47 12.21 -4.97
CA GLU A 253 12.97 11.19 -5.89
C GLU A 253 11.48 10.94 -5.75
N LEU A 254 10.91 10.39 -6.83
CA LEU A 254 9.48 10.07 -6.93
C LEU A 254 9.20 8.65 -6.45
N ILE A 255 9.79 8.29 -5.31
CA ILE A 255 9.53 7.06 -4.57
C ILE A 255 8.87 7.38 -3.22
N VAL A 256 7.79 6.68 -2.94
CA VAL A 256 7.12 6.70 -1.64
C VAL A 256 7.29 5.36 -0.98
N GLU A 257 7.58 5.38 0.31
CA GLU A 257 7.70 4.20 1.16
C GLU A 257 6.51 4.03 2.08
N VAL A 258 6.03 2.79 2.19
CA VAL A 258 4.96 2.40 3.10
C VAL A 258 5.43 1.18 3.88
N THR A 259 5.41 1.27 5.20
CA THR A 259 5.75 0.12 6.06
C THR A 259 4.47 -0.54 6.55
N LEU A 260 4.35 -1.84 6.33
CA LEU A 260 3.28 -2.66 6.88
C LEU A 260 3.78 -3.50 8.04
N GLU A 261 2.93 -3.66 9.05
CA GLU A 261 3.19 -4.48 10.22
C GLU A 261 2.06 -5.48 10.47
N VAL A 262 2.42 -6.70 10.85
CA VAL A 262 1.51 -7.78 11.26
C VAL A 262 2.04 -8.42 12.54
N PRO A 263 1.21 -8.65 13.57
CA PRO A 263 1.64 -9.38 14.76
C PRO A 263 2.08 -10.81 14.45
N VAL A 264 3.22 -11.23 15.02
CA VAL A 264 3.77 -12.58 14.87
C VAL A 264 2.75 -13.63 15.32
N GLN A 265 2.03 -13.36 16.39
CA GLN A 265 0.98 -14.25 16.90
C GLN A 265 -0.14 -14.48 15.89
N SER A 266 -0.59 -13.44 15.18
CA SER A 266 -1.63 -13.56 14.15
C SER A 266 -1.18 -14.47 13.02
N VAL A 267 0.08 -14.33 12.57
CA VAL A 267 0.66 -15.20 11.54
C VAL A 267 0.75 -16.66 12.02
N ILE A 268 1.21 -16.88 13.25
CA ILE A 268 1.34 -18.24 13.82
C ILE A 268 -0.03 -18.91 13.93
N THR A 269 -1.06 -18.18 14.38
CA THR A 269 -2.44 -18.69 14.46
C THR A 269 -2.94 -19.13 13.09
N GLN A 270 -2.77 -18.29 12.07
CA GLN A 270 -3.17 -18.62 10.71
C GLN A 270 -2.39 -19.80 10.13
N LEU A 271 -1.07 -19.91 10.37
CA LEU A 271 -0.28 -21.06 9.94
C LEU A 271 -0.74 -22.36 10.61
N LYS A 272 -1.05 -22.32 11.92
CA LYS A 272 -1.60 -23.48 12.65
C LYS A 272 -2.97 -23.89 12.11
N GLU A 273 -3.79 -22.94 11.74
CA GLU A 273 -5.10 -23.18 11.13
C GLU A 273 -4.96 -23.84 9.76
N LEU A 274 -4.09 -23.30 8.89
CA LEU A 274 -3.78 -23.91 7.60
C LEU A 274 -3.27 -25.34 7.75
N HIS A 275 -2.40 -25.56 8.74
CA HIS A 275 -1.89 -26.89 9.07
C HIS A 275 -3.03 -27.82 9.47
N THR A 276 -3.85 -27.42 10.45
CA THR A 276 -4.94 -28.23 10.98
C THR A 276 -6.00 -28.57 9.92
N ARG A 277 -6.30 -27.63 9.02
CA ARG A 277 -7.37 -27.79 8.02
C ARG A 277 -6.96 -28.58 6.79
N HIS A 278 -5.75 -28.37 6.30
CA HIS A 278 -5.37 -28.82 4.96
C HIS A 278 -4.12 -29.69 4.93
N TYR A 279 -3.29 -29.66 5.96
CA TYR A 279 -2.05 -30.43 5.99
C TYR A 279 -2.29 -31.88 6.40
N LYS A 280 -1.93 -32.82 5.53
CA LYS A 280 -2.02 -34.27 5.78
C LYS A 280 -0.65 -34.95 5.87
N GLY A 281 0.42 -34.19 5.76
CA GLY A 281 1.80 -34.67 5.85
C GLY A 281 2.30 -34.81 7.28
N ASN A 282 3.52 -35.34 7.43
CA ASN A 282 4.23 -35.46 8.72
C ASN A 282 5.50 -34.60 8.79
N SER A 283 5.79 -33.80 7.76
CA SER A 283 7.05 -33.03 7.65
C SER A 283 7.05 -31.78 8.54
N VAL A 284 5.86 -31.32 8.95
CA VAL A 284 5.65 -30.20 9.85
C VAL A 284 4.59 -30.61 10.88
N THR A 285 4.86 -30.38 12.15
CA THR A 285 3.89 -30.57 13.24
C THR A 285 3.35 -29.21 13.72
N GLY A 286 2.18 -29.21 14.35
CA GLY A 286 1.66 -27.98 14.99
C GLY A 286 2.59 -27.43 16.07
N THR A 287 3.41 -28.29 16.69
CA THR A 287 4.43 -27.90 17.65
C THR A 287 5.60 -27.16 17.00
N ASP A 288 6.00 -27.54 15.79
CA ASP A 288 7.05 -26.85 15.03
C ASP A 288 6.64 -25.40 14.70
N ILE A 289 5.37 -25.22 14.33
CA ILE A 289 4.79 -23.88 14.08
C ILE A 289 4.76 -23.06 15.38
N GLU A 290 4.43 -23.69 16.51
CA GLU A 290 4.43 -23.00 17.82
C GLU A 290 5.83 -22.63 18.32
N GLN A 291 6.85 -23.40 17.93
CA GLN A 291 8.23 -23.08 18.29
C GLN A 291 8.75 -21.82 17.58
N LEU A 292 8.15 -21.40 16.46
CA LEU A 292 8.49 -20.12 15.80
C LEU A 292 8.47 -18.96 16.79
N THR A 293 7.46 -18.91 17.67
CA THR A 293 7.32 -17.90 18.72
C THR A 293 8.52 -17.80 19.66
N LYS A 294 9.20 -18.92 19.91
CA LYS A 294 10.38 -18.97 20.80
C LYS A 294 11.65 -18.54 20.08
N THR A 295 11.70 -18.74 18.77
CA THR A 295 12.87 -18.38 17.93
C THR A 295 12.83 -16.92 17.48
N LEU A 296 11.63 -16.37 17.26
CA LEU A 296 11.44 -15.00 16.82
C LEU A 296 11.57 -14.06 18.02
N LYS A 297 12.53 -13.12 17.94
CA LYS A 297 12.78 -12.11 18.98
C LYS A 297 11.91 -10.85 18.83
N THR A 298 10.94 -10.86 17.92
CA THR A 298 10.09 -9.72 17.58
C THR A 298 8.63 -10.10 17.75
N ASP A 299 7.80 -9.15 18.17
CA ASP A 299 6.35 -9.33 18.28
C ASP A 299 5.61 -8.96 16.98
N MET A 300 6.28 -8.22 16.09
CA MET A 300 5.74 -7.76 14.80
C MET A 300 6.64 -8.20 13.65
N PHE A 301 6.03 -8.68 12.58
CA PHE A 301 6.66 -8.72 11.27
C PHE A 301 6.45 -7.39 10.58
N GLU A 302 7.52 -6.82 10.04
CA GLU A 302 7.48 -5.57 9.32
C GLU A 302 8.12 -5.74 7.94
N ALA A 303 7.56 -5.07 6.95
CA ALA A 303 8.17 -4.93 5.64
C ALA A 303 7.83 -3.55 5.05
N THR A 304 8.84 -2.92 4.46
CA THR A 304 8.71 -1.63 3.79
C THR A 304 8.66 -1.85 2.28
N GLY A 305 7.57 -1.37 1.68
CA GLY A 305 7.37 -1.36 0.25
C GLY A 305 7.63 0.01 -0.36
N THR A 306 8.00 0.02 -1.64
CA THR A 306 8.23 1.21 -2.45
C THR A 306 7.18 1.31 -3.54
N GLY A 307 6.79 2.54 -3.86
CA GLY A 307 5.86 2.85 -4.93
C GLY A 307 6.33 4.05 -5.71
N THR A 308 6.17 3.99 -7.03
CA THR A 308 6.57 5.06 -7.95
C THR A 308 5.34 5.65 -8.62
N VAL A 309 5.47 6.90 -9.09
CA VAL A 309 4.45 7.51 -9.94
C VAL A 309 4.52 6.94 -11.36
N ARG A 310 3.47 7.19 -12.17
CA ARG A 310 3.46 6.71 -13.55
C ARG A 310 4.52 7.43 -14.41
N PRO A 311 5.05 6.80 -15.49
CA PRO A 311 6.07 7.42 -16.34
C PRO A 311 5.70 8.82 -16.86
N GLN A 312 4.41 9.07 -17.14
CA GLN A 312 3.93 10.38 -17.59
C GLN A 312 4.09 11.46 -16.51
N ALA A 313 3.88 11.12 -15.23
CA ALA A 313 4.06 12.05 -14.12
C ALA A 313 5.54 12.36 -13.89
N ILE A 314 6.44 11.38 -14.08
CA ILE A 314 7.90 11.58 -13.98
C ILE A 314 8.36 12.60 -15.04
N GLN A 315 7.86 12.49 -16.28
CA GLN A 315 8.18 13.46 -17.33
C GLN A 315 7.72 14.89 -17.00
N GLN A 316 6.56 15.04 -16.33
CA GLN A 316 6.08 16.35 -15.88
C GLN A 316 7.03 16.96 -14.83
N VAL A 317 7.52 16.15 -13.88
CA VAL A 317 8.48 16.59 -12.87
C VAL A 317 9.82 16.98 -13.48
N VAL A 318 10.33 16.19 -14.43
CA VAL A 318 11.56 16.50 -15.18
C VAL A 318 11.40 17.83 -15.92
N SER A 319 10.25 18.07 -16.56
CA SER A 319 9.96 19.34 -17.22
C SER A 319 9.83 20.54 -16.26
N ALA A 320 9.56 20.29 -14.98
CA ALA A 320 9.51 21.29 -13.92
C ALA A 320 10.90 21.67 -13.37
N GLY A 321 11.99 21.10 -13.91
CA GLY A 321 13.36 21.48 -13.59
C GLY A 321 14.07 20.58 -12.57
N PHE A 322 13.55 19.38 -12.29
CA PHE A 322 14.27 18.39 -11.49
C PHE A 322 15.20 17.56 -12.39
N GLU A 323 16.50 17.60 -12.11
CA GLU A 323 17.51 16.84 -12.86
C GLU A 323 17.47 15.36 -12.47
N MET A 324 16.91 14.54 -13.35
CA MET A 324 16.89 13.08 -13.22
C MET A 324 17.22 12.44 -14.59
N PRO A 325 17.96 11.32 -14.63
CA PRO A 325 18.18 10.62 -15.88
C PRO A 325 16.86 10.17 -16.53
N ALA A 326 16.78 10.22 -17.87
CA ALA A 326 15.55 9.88 -18.59
C ALA A 326 15.03 8.45 -18.30
N TRP A 327 15.96 7.52 -18.05
CA TRP A 327 15.62 6.13 -17.76
C TRP A 327 14.91 5.93 -16.42
N VAL A 328 14.93 6.90 -15.50
CA VAL A 328 14.25 6.81 -14.18
C VAL A 328 12.75 6.56 -14.33
N ALA A 329 12.16 7.05 -15.43
CA ALA A 329 10.75 6.86 -15.73
C ALA A 329 10.39 5.46 -16.25
N GLU A 330 11.39 4.62 -16.55
CA GLU A 330 11.19 3.36 -17.23
C GLU A 330 11.08 2.18 -16.26
N THR A 331 10.50 1.08 -16.76
CA THR A 331 10.63 -0.23 -16.10
C THR A 331 11.68 -1.03 -16.86
N ILE A 332 12.78 -1.34 -16.20
CA ILE A 332 13.86 -2.14 -16.77
C ILE A 332 13.38 -3.59 -16.74
N SER A 333 13.58 -4.32 -17.84
CA SER A 333 13.19 -5.72 -17.89
C SER A 333 14.13 -6.55 -18.75
N ALA A 334 14.29 -7.80 -18.34
CA ALA A 334 15.10 -8.78 -19.06
C ALA A 334 14.37 -10.12 -19.13
N VAL A 335 14.58 -10.85 -20.24
CA VAL A 335 14.07 -12.20 -20.42
C VAL A 335 15.25 -13.16 -20.37
N GLY A 336 15.16 -14.12 -19.46
CA GLY A 336 16.11 -15.22 -19.34
C GLY A 336 15.55 -16.53 -19.84
N GLU A 337 16.46 -17.43 -20.19
CA GLU A 337 16.13 -18.75 -20.73
C GLU A 337 16.83 -19.85 -19.91
N GLY A 338 16.15 -20.98 -19.73
CA GLY A 338 16.64 -22.10 -18.96
C GLY A 338 16.17 -23.42 -19.52
N THR A 339 17.00 -24.45 -19.38
CA THR A 339 16.70 -25.81 -19.85
C THR A 339 17.01 -26.82 -18.76
N ASP A 340 16.35 -27.98 -18.82
CA ASP A 340 16.66 -29.12 -17.96
C ASP A 340 16.46 -30.42 -18.78
N PRO A 341 17.34 -31.43 -18.67
CA PRO A 341 17.18 -32.69 -19.39
C PRO A 341 15.85 -33.42 -19.10
N ALA A 342 15.23 -33.15 -17.95
CA ALA A 342 13.94 -33.71 -17.55
C ALA A 342 12.81 -32.67 -17.59
N ILE A 343 12.86 -31.67 -18.48
CA ILE A 343 11.87 -30.58 -18.55
C ILE A 343 10.42 -31.05 -18.79
N ASP A 344 10.23 -32.28 -19.27
CA ASP A 344 8.88 -32.85 -19.39
C ASP A 344 8.29 -33.27 -18.03
N THR A 345 9.13 -33.38 -17.00
CA THR A 345 8.70 -33.66 -15.62
C THR A 345 8.40 -32.37 -14.84
N PRO A 346 7.49 -32.40 -13.85
CA PRO A 346 7.25 -31.23 -12.99
C PRO A 346 8.53 -30.72 -12.31
N GLN A 347 9.43 -31.62 -11.90
CA GLN A 347 10.70 -31.26 -11.26
C GLN A 347 11.66 -30.60 -12.24
N GLY A 348 11.79 -31.11 -13.47
CA GLY A 348 12.65 -30.51 -14.49
C GLY A 348 12.10 -29.16 -14.98
N ARG A 349 10.78 -28.99 -15.08
CA ARG A 349 10.16 -27.67 -15.34
C ARG A 349 10.56 -26.65 -14.29
N LEU A 350 10.53 -27.03 -13.02
CA LEU A 350 10.91 -26.13 -11.93
C LEU A 350 12.41 -25.77 -11.98
N LYS A 351 13.28 -26.74 -12.29
CA LYS A 351 14.72 -26.49 -12.46
C LYS A 351 15.00 -25.57 -13.65
N ALA A 352 14.38 -25.84 -14.80
CA ALA A 352 14.50 -25.00 -16.00
C ALA A 352 14.00 -23.58 -15.73
N ALA A 353 12.85 -23.41 -15.05
CA ALA A 353 12.33 -22.10 -14.67
C ALA A 353 13.27 -21.33 -13.74
N ARG A 354 13.88 -22.00 -12.75
CA ARG A 354 14.90 -21.38 -11.88
C ARG A 354 16.15 -20.95 -12.64
N ALA A 355 16.61 -21.77 -13.59
CA ALA A 355 17.72 -21.40 -14.45
C ALA A 355 17.38 -20.19 -15.33
N ALA A 356 16.17 -20.15 -15.90
CA ALA A 356 15.67 -19.03 -16.69
C ALA A 356 15.59 -17.74 -15.87
N GLU A 357 15.08 -17.80 -14.64
CA GLU A 357 15.04 -16.66 -13.73
C GLU A 357 16.44 -16.14 -13.39
N MET A 358 17.40 -17.04 -13.15
CA MET A 358 18.80 -16.66 -12.87
C MET A 358 19.45 -15.96 -14.07
N ASP A 359 19.26 -16.49 -15.28
CA ASP A 359 19.73 -15.85 -16.51
C ASP A 359 19.05 -14.48 -16.74
N ALA A 360 17.77 -14.37 -16.44
CA ALA A 360 17.01 -13.13 -16.54
C ALA A 360 17.56 -12.08 -15.57
N LYS A 361 17.82 -12.46 -14.32
CA LYS A 361 18.41 -11.59 -13.28
C LYS A 361 19.83 -11.15 -13.64
N ARG A 362 20.65 -12.03 -14.22
CA ARG A 362 21.98 -11.67 -14.75
C ARG A 362 21.88 -10.59 -15.83
N LYS A 363 21.03 -10.81 -16.85
CA LYS A 363 20.80 -9.84 -17.93
C LYS A 363 20.24 -8.51 -17.39
N LEU A 364 19.32 -8.56 -16.43
CA LEU A 364 18.78 -7.36 -15.77
C LEU A 364 19.88 -6.59 -15.05
N SER A 365 20.74 -7.29 -14.32
CA SER A 365 21.90 -6.70 -13.64
C SER A 365 22.83 -6.00 -14.63
N GLU A 366 23.15 -6.64 -15.77
CA GLU A 366 23.96 -6.03 -16.84
C GLU A 366 23.33 -4.74 -17.39
N GLN A 367 22.01 -4.72 -17.59
CA GLN A 367 21.29 -3.52 -18.01
C GLN A 367 21.38 -2.42 -16.95
N VAL A 368 21.14 -2.74 -15.68
CA VAL A 368 21.21 -1.79 -14.57
C VAL A 368 22.61 -1.19 -14.43
N PHE A 369 23.65 -2.02 -14.49
CA PHE A 369 25.04 -1.57 -14.43
C PHE A 369 25.47 -0.74 -15.66
N GLY A 370 24.77 -0.89 -16.79
CA GLY A 370 24.97 -0.11 -18.00
C GLY A 370 24.21 1.22 -18.05
N LEU A 371 23.41 1.55 -17.04
CA LEU A 371 22.70 2.84 -16.98
C LEU A 371 23.67 4.00 -16.77
N ARG A 372 23.41 5.11 -17.45
CA ARG A 372 24.19 6.36 -17.32
C ARG A 372 23.62 7.23 -16.22
N ILE A 373 24.44 7.57 -15.24
CA ILE A 373 24.09 8.53 -14.18
C ILE A 373 24.20 9.95 -14.75
N ASP A 374 25.27 10.23 -15.47
CA ASP A 374 25.52 11.50 -16.14
C ASP A 374 26.25 11.28 -17.50
N SER A 375 26.77 12.36 -18.08
CA SER A 375 27.50 12.36 -19.36
C SER A 375 28.70 11.40 -19.40
N ASN A 376 29.35 11.18 -18.26
CA ASN A 376 30.65 10.51 -18.11
C ASN A 376 30.60 9.28 -17.19
N THR A 377 29.57 9.13 -16.35
CA THR A 377 29.51 8.12 -15.29
C THR A 377 28.40 7.09 -15.53
N LEU A 378 28.73 5.80 -15.48
CA LEU A 378 27.76 4.71 -15.45
C LEU A 378 27.52 4.21 -14.01
N VAL A 379 26.40 3.51 -13.79
CA VAL A 379 26.11 2.86 -12.50
C VAL A 379 27.23 1.91 -12.08
N ARG A 380 27.81 1.14 -12.99
CA ARG A 380 28.96 0.26 -12.68
C ARG A 380 30.21 1.01 -12.25
N ASP A 381 30.46 2.19 -12.82
CA ASP A 381 31.64 2.98 -12.50
C ASP A 381 31.46 3.55 -11.08
N PHE A 382 30.27 4.09 -10.81
CA PHE A 382 29.89 4.64 -9.51
C PHE A 382 29.87 3.60 -8.37
N VAL A 383 29.38 2.38 -8.66
CA VAL A 383 29.41 1.26 -7.69
C VAL A 383 30.84 0.80 -7.39
N THR A 384 31.75 0.90 -8.36
CA THR A 384 33.16 0.55 -8.17
C THR A 384 33.90 1.58 -7.31
N GLU A 385 33.49 2.85 -7.39
CA GLU A 385 34.06 3.93 -6.56
C GLU A 385 33.53 3.91 -5.11
N HIS A 386 32.37 3.28 -4.87
CA HIS A 386 31.71 3.28 -3.58
C HIS A 386 31.15 1.89 -3.21
N ASP A 387 31.95 1.11 -2.47
CA ASP A 387 31.60 -0.26 -2.04
C ASP A 387 30.24 -0.37 -1.33
N GLU A 388 29.87 0.65 -0.55
CA GLU A 388 28.59 0.73 0.17
C GLU A 388 27.37 0.71 -0.77
N ILE A 389 27.54 1.18 -2.01
CA ILE A 389 26.47 1.21 -3.03
C ILE A 389 26.28 -0.17 -3.64
N SER A 390 27.36 -0.94 -3.82
CA SER A 390 27.29 -2.28 -4.43
C SER A 390 26.27 -3.16 -3.74
N ALA A 391 26.31 -3.19 -2.39
CA ALA A 391 25.35 -3.94 -1.59
C ALA A 391 23.92 -3.44 -1.78
N GLN A 392 23.71 -2.12 -1.90
CA GLN A 392 22.39 -1.51 -2.05
C GLN A 392 21.80 -1.73 -3.45
N VAL A 393 22.60 -1.60 -4.52
CA VAL A 393 22.17 -1.90 -5.90
C VAL A 393 21.85 -3.39 -6.04
N ASN A 394 22.66 -4.27 -5.43
CA ASN A 394 22.36 -5.69 -5.38
C ASN A 394 21.06 -5.98 -4.62
N ALA A 395 20.78 -5.28 -3.53
CA ALA A 395 19.51 -5.41 -2.81
C ALA A 395 18.31 -5.00 -3.68
N VAL A 396 18.45 -3.94 -4.49
CA VAL A 396 17.44 -3.53 -5.47
C VAL A 396 17.22 -4.62 -6.54
N LEU A 397 18.30 -5.18 -7.09
CA LEU A 397 18.24 -6.27 -8.08
C LEU A 397 17.58 -7.55 -7.52
N ILE A 398 17.82 -7.86 -6.24
CA ILE A 398 17.16 -8.98 -5.54
C ILE A 398 15.64 -8.74 -5.46
N GLY A 399 15.21 -7.48 -5.36
CA GLY A 399 13.81 -7.07 -5.34
C GLY A 399 13.10 -7.11 -6.70
N ALA A 400 13.80 -7.45 -7.80
CA ALA A 400 13.18 -7.54 -9.12
C ALA A 400 12.07 -8.61 -9.16
N VAL A 401 10.95 -8.26 -9.81
CA VAL A 401 9.76 -9.10 -9.89
C VAL A 401 9.83 -10.00 -11.12
N ALA A 402 9.66 -11.31 -10.92
CA ALA A 402 9.59 -12.30 -12.00
C ALA A 402 8.13 -12.59 -12.38
N ASN A 403 7.86 -12.62 -13.69
CA ASN A 403 6.60 -13.15 -14.21
C ASN A 403 6.58 -14.69 -14.13
N PRO A 404 5.39 -15.31 -14.15
CA PRO A 404 5.28 -16.77 -14.25
C PRO A 404 6.07 -17.30 -15.46
N PRO A 405 6.77 -18.45 -15.31
CA PRO A 405 7.55 -19.04 -16.40
C PRO A 405 6.63 -19.50 -17.53
N SER A 406 7.01 -19.20 -18.77
CA SER A 406 6.44 -19.82 -19.96
C SER A 406 7.33 -20.98 -20.41
N PHE A 407 6.72 -22.04 -20.94
CA PHE A 407 7.43 -23.23 -21.41
C PHE A 407 7.12 -23.45 -22.89
N GLY A 408 8.17 -23.66 -23.70
CA GLY A 408 8.04 -23.96 -25.12
C GLY A 408 9.35 -24.50 -25.69
N ASN A 409 9.26 -25.44 -26.63
CA ASN A 409 10.41 -26.01 -27.33
C ASN A 409 11.53 -26.57 -26.41
N GLY A 410 11.15 -27.14 -25.25
CA GLY A 410 12.13 -27.65 -24.27
C GLY A 410 12.89 -26.55 -23.50
N ILE A 411 12.41 -25.30 -23.54
CA ILE A 411 13.00 -24.15 -22.86
C ILE A 411 11.95 -23.53 -21.93
N ALA A 412 12.38 -23.11 -20.75
CA ALA A 412 11.64 -22.23 -19.87
C ALA A 412 12.10 -20.78 -20.11
N GLN A 413 11.16 -19.84 -20.18
CA GLN A 413 11.44 -18.41 -20.27
C GLN A 413 10.83 -17.68 -19.08
N VAL A 414 11.60 -16.77 -18.49
CA VAL A 414 11.16 -15.94 -17.36
C VAL A 414 11.51 -14.49 -17.67
N LYS A 415 10.52 -13.60 -17.55
CA LYS A 415 10.73 -12.15 -17.63
C LYS A 415 10.84 -11.58 -16.22
N VAL A 416 11.93 -10.89 -15.93
CA VAL A 416 12.11 -10.13 -14.68
C VAL A 416 12.02 -8.64 -14.97
N MET A 417 11.47 -7.88 -14.01
CA MET A 417 11.19 -6.46 -14.15
C MET A 417 11.53 -5.71 -12.86
N LEU A 418 12.03 -4.50 -12.99
CA LEU A 418 12.38 -3.61 -11.89
C LEU A 418 12.07 -2.15 -12.29
N PRO A 419 11.35 -1.37 -11.46
CA PRO A 419 11.24 0.07 -11.65
C PRO A 419 12.62 0.73 -11.62
N ALA A 420 12.99 1.47 -12.66
CA ALA A 420 14.32 2.07 -12.72
C ALA A 420 14.54 3.11 -11.60
N ALA A 421 13.47 3.76 -11.15
CA ALA A 421 13.49 4.65 -10.00
C ALA A 421 14.12 4.00 -8.75
N ASP A 422 13.92 2.69 -8.50
CA ASP A 422 14.50 2.02 -7.34
C ASP A 422 16.04 1.98 -7.40
N VAL A 423 16.62 1.96 -8.60
CA VAL A 423 18.07 2.07 -8.82
C VAL A 423 18.51 3.51 -8.58
N TRP A 424 17.77 4.48 -9.13
CA TRP A 424 18.08 5.90 -8.95
C TRP A 424 18.08 6.30 -7.50
N ARG A 425 17.20 5.75 -6.66
CA ARG A 425 17.19 5.96 -5.21
C ARG A 425 18.53 5.75 -4.56
N VAL A 426 19.09 4.57 -4.79
CA VAL A 426 20.35 4.14 -4.19
C VAL A 426 21.49 5.03 -4.70
N VAL A 427 21.50 5.32 -6.01
CA VAL A 427 22.54 6.13 -6.64
C VAL A 427 22.46 7.58 -6.16
N HIS A 428 21.29 8.20 -6.25
CA HIS A 428 21.06 9.60 -5.92
C HIS A 428 21.28 9.89 -4.43
N GLN A 429 20.83 8.99 -3.56
CA GLN A 429 21.10 9.09 -2.12
C GLN A 429 22.60 9.19 -1.85
N GLN A 430 23.43 8.38 -2.51
CA GLN A 430 24.87 8.46 -2.34
C GLN A 430 25.46 9.74 -2.93
N ILE A 431 25.01 10.17 -4.12
CA ILE A 431 25.45 11.44 -4.73
C ILE A 431 25.23 12.60 -3.74
N THR A 432 24.03 12.69 -3.15
CA THR A 432 23.70 13.72 -2.16
C THR A 432 24.57 13.63 -0.91
N ILE A 433 24.91 12.43 -0.44
CA ILE A 433 25.81 12.25 0.72
C ILE A 433 27.22 12.76 0.39
N VAL A 434 27.72 12.47 -0.80
CA VAL A 434 29.05 12.93 -1.27
C VAL A 434 29.07 14.46 -1.40
N GLU A 435 28.03 15.05 -1.99
CA GLU A 435 27.90 16.51 -2.15
C GLU A 435 27.82 17.24 -0.80
N ARG A 436 27.13 16.68 0.21
CA ARG A 436 27.05 17.28 1.55
C ARG A 436 28.35 17.17 2.37
N ARG A 437 29.27 16.28 1.98
CA ARG A 437 30.56 16.09 2.67
C ARG A 437 31.66 17.01 2.13
N ASN A 438 31.47 17.55 0.92
CA ASN A 438 32.32 18.58 0.31
C ASN A 438 31.78 19.98 0.63
#